data_AF-A0A6N7HMC9-F1
#
_entry.id   AF-A0A6N7HMC9-F1
#
_cell.length_a   1.000
_cell.length_b   1.000
_cell.length_c   1.000
_cell.angle_alpha   90.00
_cell.angle_beta   90.00
_cell.angle_gamma   90.00
#
_symmetry.space_group_name_H-M   'P 1'
#
loop_
_entity.id
_entity.type
_entity.pdbx_description
1 polymer ?
#
loop_
_entity_poly.entity_id
_entity_poly.type
_entity_poly.pdbx_seq_one_letter_code
_entity_poly.pdbx_strand_id
1 'polypeptide(L)'
;MTSDFSSLEDQLREATAELDQVVARARVDLARFERDNQPTPAELRDLQESAERGDLGFDMQELARRVDEGQDSWAAIFSGDSPNSILLQGLLTRMIAENGEATRAAIEEDDDFDPFPPTEDL
;
A
#
# COMPACT_ATOMS: atom_id res chain seq x y z
N MET A 1 -47.35 4.94 -18.70
CA MET A 1 -46.44 5.13 -17.54
C MET A 1 -45.35 4.08 -17.58
N THR A 2 -44.52 4.07 -18.63
CA THR A 2 -43.48 3.05 -18.86
C THR A 2 -42.10 3.67 -19.16
N SER A 3 -42.05 4.98 -19.48
CA SER A 3 -40.80 5.68 -19.79
C SER A 3 -39.87 5.88 -18.59
N ASP A 4 -40.40 6.14 -17.39
CA ASP A 4 -39.55 6.35 -16.20
C ASP A 4 -38.81 5.08 -15.76
N PHE A 5 -39.45 3.92 -15.90
CA PHE A 5 -38.85 2.64 -15.49
C PHE A 5 -37.75 2.19 -16.46
N SER A 6 -37.96 2.40 -17.77
CA SER A 6 -36.92 2.16 -18.79
C SER A 6 -35.72 3.09 -18.59
N SER A 7 -35.96 4.38 -18.29
CA SER A 7 -34.89 5.34 -18.02
C SER A 7 -34.07 4.98 -16.78
N LEU A 8 -34.71 4.47 -15.72
CA LEU A 8 -34.01 4.05 -14.50
C LEU A 8 -33.16 2.78 -14.75
N GLU A 9 -33.69 1.82 -15.49
CA GLU A 9 -32.95 0.59 -15.86
C GLU A 9 -31.75 0.89 -16.75
N ASP A 10 -31.87 1.86 -17.67
CA ASP A 10 -30.77 2.29 -18.52
C ASP A 10 -29.68 3.02 -17.71
N GLN A 11 -30.06 3.90 -16.79
CA GLN A 11 -29.13 4.58 -15.86
C GLN A 11 -28.38 3.59 -14.96
N LEU A 12 -29.07 2.58 -14.41
CA LEU A 12 -28.44 1.54 -13.59
C LEU A 12 -27.45 0.70 -14.40
N ARG A 13 -27.77 0.41 -15.66
CA ARG A 13 -26.88 -0.33 -16.56
C ARG A 13 -25.63 0.47 -16.89
N GLU A 14 -25.79 1.77 -17.18
CA GLU A 14 -24.69 2.68 -17.45
C GLU A 14 -23.78 2.84 -16.23
N ALA A 15 -24.33 3.10 -15.04
CA ALA A 15 -23.57 3.22 -13.81
C ALA A 15 -22.81 1.92 -13.46
N THR A 16 -23.39 0.75 -13.73
CA THR A 16 -22.71 -0.54 -13.52
C THR A 16 -21.55 -0.72 -14.52
N ALA A 17 -21.76 -0.35 -15.79
CA ALA A 17 -20.73 -0.43 -16.82
C ALA A 17 -19.56 0.54 -16.55
N GLU A 18 -19.84 1.71 -15.98
CA GLU A 18 -18.83 2.66 -15.52
C GLU A 18 -18.05 2.11 -14.33
N LEU A 19 -18.75 1.57 -13.32
CA LEU A 19 -18.11 0.94 -12.17
C LEU A 19 -17.19 -0.21 -12.58
N ASP A 20 -17.63 -1.07 -13.49
CA ASP A 20 -16.81 -2.18 -14.00
C ASP A 20 -15.53 -1.69 -14.69
N GLN A 21 -15.62 -0.57 -15.44
CA GLN A 21 -14.45 0.04 -16.07
C GLN A 21 -13.49 0.63 -15.04
N VAL A 22 -14.00 1.33 -14.03
CA VAL A 22 -13.19 1.89 -12.94
C VAL A 22 -12.49 0.77 -12.17
N VAL A 23 -13.21 -0.31 -11.82
CA VAL A 23 -12.63 -1.48 -11.13
C VAL A 23 -11.57 -2.15 -11.99
N ALA A 24 -11.80 -2.32 -13.29
CA ALA A 24 -10.83 -2.90 -14.20
C ALA A 24 -9.56 -2.05 -14.28
N ARG A 25 -9.69 -0.73 -14.37
CA ARG A 25 -8.57 0.21 -14.37
C ARG A 25 -7.81 0.18 -13.04
N ALA A 26 -8.51 0.25 -11.91
CA ALA A 26 -7.90 0.18 -10.58
C ALA A 26 -7.07 -1.10 -10.39
N ARG A 27 -7.54 -2.24 -10.91
CA ARG A 27 -6.78 -3.51 -10.88
C ARG A 27 -5.50 -3.45 -11.72
N VAL A 28 -5.56 -2.83 -12.90
CA VAL A 28 -4.37 -2.67 -13.76
C VAL A 28 -3.35 -1.72 -13.12
N ASP A 29 -3.83 -0.62 -12.55
CA ASP A 29 -2.99 0.37 -11.87
C ASP A 29 -2.36 -0.24 -10.62
N LEU A 30 -3.10 -1.03 -9.83
CA LEU A 30 -2.57 -1.78 -8.70
C LEU A 30 -1.50 -2.79 -9.14
N ALA A 31 -1.77 -3.61 -10.16
CA ALA A 31 -0.81 -4.60 -10.65
C ALA A 31 0.47 -3.94 -11.18
N ARG A 32 0.35 -2.77 -11.83
CA ARG A 32 1.50 -1.97 -12.25
C ARG A 32 2.28 -1.48 -11.04
N PHE A 33 1.61 -0.90 -10.07
CA PHE A 33 2.21 -0.40 -8.85
C PHE A 33 2.96 -1.51 -8.10
N GLU A 34 2.33 -2.66 -7.90
CA GLU A 34 2.95 -3.82 -7.25
C GLU A 34 4.23 -4.24 -7.96
N ARG A 35 4.18 -4.41 -9.28
CA ARG A 35 5.35 -4.81 -10.08
C ARG A 35 6.47 -3.77 -10.02
N ASP A 36 6.14 -2.50 -10.13
CA ASP A 36 7.12 -1.41 -10.19
C ASP A 36 7.75 -1.13 -8.81
N ASN A 37 7.07 -1.52 -7.72
CA ASN A 37 7.54 -1.37 -6.34
C ASN A 37 8.00 -2.69 -5.70
N GLN A 38 8.27 -3.73 -6.49
CA GLN A 38 8.88 -4.94 -5.94
C GLN A 38 10.32 -4.64 -5.50
N PRO A 39 10.67 -4.88 -4.22
CA PRO A 39 12.03 -4.69 -3.76
C PRO A 39 12.98 -5.62 -4.51
N THR A 40 14.10 -5.07 -4.97
CA THR A 40 15.14 -5.82 -5.66
C THR A 40 15.80 -6.83 -4.72
N PRO A 41 16.46 -7.88 -5.25
CA PRO A 41 17.22 -8.82 -4.41
C PRO A 41 18.35 -8.15 -3.61
N ALA A 42 18.88 -7.01 -4.06
CA ALA A 42 19.87 -6.26 -3.30
C ALA A 42 19.22 -5.58 -2.08
N GLU A 43 18.12 -4.87 -2.28
CA GLU A 43 17.38 -4.20 -1.19
C GLU A 43 16.86 -5.20 -0.15
N LEU A 44 16.42 -6.39 -0.57
CA LEU A 44 16.02 -7.45 0.36
C LEU A 44 17.18 -7.98 1.20
N ARG A 45 18.40 -8.04 0.64
CA ARG A 45 19.59 -8.42 1.42
C ARG A 45 19.97 -7.33 2.40
N ASP A 46 19.99 -6.08 1.96
CA ASP A 46 20.31 -4.94 2.84
C ASP A 46 19.30 -4.83 4.00
N LEU A 47 18.01 -5.09 3.71
CA LEU A 47 16.96 -5.22 4.71
C LEU A 47 17.25 -6.36 5.69
N GLN A 48 17.53 -7.56 5.18
CA GLN A 48 17.84 -8.74 6.00
C GLN A 48 19.01 -8.46 6.94
N GLU A 49 20.12 -7.95 6.42
CA GLU A 49 21.32 -7.63 7.20
C GLU A 49 21.03 -6.56 8.27
N SER A 50 20.32 -5.49 7.91
CA SER A 50 19.97 -4.41 8.85
C SER A 50 19.03 -4.89 9.96
N ALA A 51 18.08 -5.76 9.62
CA ALA A 51 17.16 -6.36 10.56
C ALA A 51 17.88 -7.35 11.51
N GLU A 52 18.78 -8.20 11.00
CA GLU A 52 19.58 -9.13 11.80
C GLU A 52 20.48 -8.41 12.81
N ARG A 53 21.10 -7.29 12.41
CA ARG A 53 21.87 -6.43 13.31
C ARG A 53 21.02 -5.78 14.40
N GLY A 54 19.70 -5.75 14.23
CA GLY A 54 18.76 -5.12 15.15
C GLY A 54 18.60 -3.62 14.94
N ASP A 55 19.14 -3.07 13.85
CA ASP A 55 19.08 -1.63 13.53
C ASP A 55 17.64 -1.15 13.33
N LEU A 56 16.77 -2.05 12.89
CA LEU A 56 15.35 -1.80 12.67
C LEU A 56 14.48 -2.15 13.90
N GLY A 57 15.11 -2.59 14.99
CA GLY A 57 14.47 -2.99 16.25
C GLY A 57 14.10 -4.46 16.34
N PHE A 58 13.61 -4.83 17.52
CA PHE A 58 13.38 -6.23 17.91
C PHE A 58 12.41 -6.98 17.00
N ASP A 59 11.27 -6.37 16.65
CA ASP A 59 10.25 -7.02 15.81
C ASP A 59 10.79 -7.36 14.42
N MET A 60 11.63 -6.49 13.86
CA MET A 60 12.29 -6.72 12.57
C MET A 60 13.38 -7.78 12.66
N GLN A 61 14.13 -7.81 13.76
CA GLN A 61 15.11 -8.86 14.01
C GLN A 61 14.45 -10.24 14.10
N GLU A 62 13.29 -10.33 14.74
CA GLU A 62 12.50 -11.56 14.81
C GLU A 62 11.95 -11.97 13.43
N LEU A 63 11.52 -11.02 12.60
CA LEU A 63 11.13 -11.30 11.21
C LEU A 63 12.32 -11.83 10.39
N ALA A 64 13.48 -11.19 10.49
CA ALA A 64 14.68 -11.61 9.77
C ALA A 64 15.11 -13.03 10.14
N ARG A 65 15.06 -13.37 11.44
CA ARG A 65 15.32 -14.74 11.92
C ARG A 65 14.36 -15.76 11.30
N ARG A 66 13.06 -15.43 11.21
CA ARG A 66 12.05 -16.33 10.62
C ARG A 66 12.26 -16.53 9.12
N VAL A 67 12.65 -15.47 8.42
CA VAL A 67 12.99 -15.55 6.99
C VAL A 67 14.25 -16.40 6.78
N ASP A 68 15.29 -16.21 7.59
CA ASP A 68 16.53 -17.01 7.50
C ASP A 68 16.29 -18.51 7.80
N GLU A 69 15.44 -18.80 8.78
CA GLU A 69 15.02 -20.17 9.12
C GLU A 69 14.07 -20.80 8.08
N GLY A 70 13.68 -20.07 7.03
CA GLY A 70 12.74 -20.52 6.00
C GLY A 70 11.32 -20.71 6.51
N GLN A 71 10.98 -20.12 7.66
CA GLN A 71 9.65 -20.15 8.26
C GLN A 71 8.73 -19.07 7.70
N ASP A 72 9.30 -18.09 7.01
CA ASP A 72 8.58 -16.99 6.35
C ASP A 72 9.35 -16.46 5.14
N SER A 73 8.78 -15.49 4.44
CA SER A 73 9.45 -14.76 3.36
C SER A 73 9.12 -13.28 3.40
N TRP A 74 10.07 -12.42 3.03
CA TRP A 74 9.82 -10.98 2.91
C TRP A 74 8.63 -10.65 2.00
N ALA A 75 8.44 -11.42 0.92
CA ALA A 75 7.30 -11.24 0.02
C ALA A 75 5.95 -11.45 0.74
N ALA A 76 5.81 -12.54 1.50
CA ALA A 76 4.59 -12.83 2.26
C ALA A 76 4.35 -11.85 3.42
N ILE A 77 5.43 -11.36 4.04
CA ILE A 77 5.37 -10.36 5.11
C ILE A 77 4.87 -9.02 4.57
N PHE A 78 5.41 -8.55 3.43
CA PHE A 78 5.01 -7.28 2.83
C PHE A 78 3.65 -7.31 2.12
N SER A 79 3.23 -8.46 1.58
CA SER A 79 1.88 -8.62 1.00
C SER A 79 0.78 -8.73 2.06
N GLY A 80 1.16 -8.96 3.33
CA GLY A 80 0.21 -9.22 4.41
C GLY A 80 -0.30 -10.66 4.47
N ASP A 81 0.19 -11.56 3.62
CA ASP A 81 -0.19 -12.98 3.61
C ASP A 81 0.42 -13.75 4.79
N SER A 82 1.51 -13.24 5.37
CA SER A 82 2.12 -13.82 6.56
C SER A 82 1.37 -13.43 7.85
N PRO A 83 1.16 -14.36 8.80
CA PRO A 83 0.65 -14.02 10.12
C PRO A 83 1.63 -13.15 10.93
N ASN A 84 2.89 -13.07 10.52
CA ASN A 84 3.92 -12.24 11.16
C ASN A 84 3.95 -10.80 10.60
N SER A 85 3.12 -10.48 9.59
CA SER A 85 3.00 -9.12 9.02
C SER A 85 2.71 -8.04 10.08
N ILE A 86 2.04 -8.42 11.18
CA ILE A 86 1.79 -7.53 12.33
C ILE A 86 3.08 -6.97 12.97
N LEU A 87 4.20 -7.68 12.85
CA LEU A 87 5.49 -7.24 13.38
C LEU A 87 6.05 -6.03 12.61
N LEU A 88 5.64 -5.82 11.35
CA LEU A 88 5.96 -4.58 10.61
C LEU A 88 5.31 -3.36 11.25
N GLN A 89 4.17 -3.52 11.92
CA GLN A 89 3.44 -2.41 12.52
C GLN A 89 4.28 -1.70 13.58
N GLY A 90 5.11 -2.43 14.33
CA GLY A 90 6.00 -1.85 15.34
C GLY A 90 7.06 -0.92 14.71
N LEU A 91 7.68 -1.36 13.61
CA LEU A 91 8.62 -0.53 12.84
C LEU A 91 7.92 0.70 12.26
N LEU A 92 6.79 0.51 11.57
CA LEU A 92 6.04 1.61 10.94
C LEU A 92 5.59 2.65 11.97
N THR A 93 5.09 2.19 13.12
CA THR A 93 4.70 3.08 14.23
C THR A 93 5.90 3.89 14.73
N ARG A 94 7.07 3.27 14.88
CA ARG A 94 8.30 3.96 15.27
C ARG A 94 8.74 4.97 14.22
N MET A 95 8.78 4.58 12.95
CA MET A 95 9.15 5.47 11.85
C MET A 95 8.22 6.69 11.78
N ILE A 96 6.91 6.49 11.95
CA ILE A 96 5.93 7.58 12.01
C ILE A 96 6.17 8.48 13.24
N ALA A 97 6.51 7.92 14.40
CA ALA A 97 6.80 8.71 15.59
C ALA A 97 8.11 9.51 15.45
N GLU A 98 9.15 8.91 14.88
CA GLU A 98 10.46 9.53 14.70
C GLU A 98 10.48 10.56 13.57
N ASN A 99 9.71 10.33 12.51
CA ASN A 99 9.68 11.20 11.33
C ASN A 99 8.41 12.05 11.24
N GLY A 100 7.42 11.88 12.11
CA GLY A 100 6.13 12.56 11.99
C GLY A 100 6.23 14.08 12.01
N GLU A 101 7.25 14.63 12.68
CA GLU A 101 7.54 16.07 12.68
C GLU A 101 8.21 16.52 11.37
N ALA A 102 9.08 15.69 10.79
CA ALA A 102 9.69 15.92 9.48
C ALA A 102 8.69 15.72 8.32
N THR A 103 7.80 14.73 8.42
CA THR A 103 6.70 14.51 7.48
C THR A 103 5.70 15.66 7.54
N ARG A 104 5.38 16.16 8.75
CA ARG A 104 4.52 17.34 8.90
C ARG A 104 5.18 18.58 8.28
N ALA A 105 6.47 18.81 8.56
CA ALA A 105 7.20 19.94 7.98
C ALA A 105 7.27 19.84 6.44
N ALA A 106 7.53 18.67 5.88
CA ALA A 106 7.56 18.47 4.44
C ALA A 106 6.20 18.70 3.76
N ILE A 107 5.09 18.37 4.44
CA ILE A 107 3.73 18.64 3.96
C ILE A 107 3.37 20.13 4.10
N GLU A 108 3.79 20.78 5.19
CA GLU A 108 3.54 22.22 5.42
C GLU A 108 4.37 23.12 4.48
N GLU A 109 5.53 22.66 4.03
CA GLU A 109 6.41 23.36 3.07
C GLU A 109 6.09 23.05 1.60
N ASP A 110 5.21 22.09 1.33
CA ASP A 110 4.76 21.75 -0.03
C ASP A 110 3.52 22.59 -0.40
N ASP A 111 3.77 23.76 -1.00
CA ASP A 111 2.72 24.68 -1.49
C ASP A 111 1.79 24.04 -2.54
N ASP A 112 2.20 22.93 -3.17
CA ASP A 112 1.45 22.21 -4.20
C ASP A 112 0.73 20.95 -3.64
N PHE A 113 0.89 20.64 -2.35
CA PHE A 113 0.22 19.50 -1.74
C PHE A 113 -1.28 19.76 -1.53
N ASP A 114 -2.12 19.20 -2.41
CA ASP A 114 -3.56 19.12 -2.19
C ASP A 114 -3.92 17.78 -1.51
N PRO A 115 -4.38 17.78 -0.24
CA PRO A 115 -4.81 16.57 0.45
C PRO A 115 -6.13 16.00 -0.10
N PHE A 116 -6.81 16.73 -0.98
CA PHE A 116 -8.02 16.28 -1.65
C PHE A 116 -7.68 15.81 -3.07
N PRO A 117 -8.31 14.71 -3.53
CA PRO A 117 -8.15 14.32 -4.93
C PRO A 117 -8.64 15.46 -5.82
N PRO A 118 -8.02 15.66 -7.01
CA PRO A 118 -8.47 16.69 -7.93
C PRO A 118 -9.96 16.48 -8.19
N THR A 119 -10.75 17.54 -8.00
CA THR A 119 -12.16 17.52 -8.37
C THR A 119 -12.25 17.26 -9.86
N GLU A 120 -12.68 16.05 -10.25
CA GLU A 120 -13.08 15.80 -11.62
C GLU A 120 -14.23 16.76 -11.92
N ASP A 121 -14.00 17.72 -12.80
CA ASP A 121 -15.06 18.56 -13.35
C ASP A 121 -16.07 17.63 -14.05
N LEU A 122 -17.23 17.46 -13.40
CA LEU A 122 -18.42 16.76 -13.93
C LEU A 122 -19.08 17.58 -15.05
#